data_AF-A0A938J932-F1
#
_entry.id   AF-A0A938J932-F1
#
_cell.length_a   1.000
_cell.length_b   1.000
_cell.length_c   1.000
_cell.angle_alpha   90.00
_cell.angle_beta   90.00
_cell.angle_gamma   90.00
#
_symmetry.space_group_name_H-M   'P 1'
#
loop_
_entity.id
_entity.type
_entity.pdbx_description
1 polymer ?
#
loop_
_entity_poly.entity_id
_entity_poly.type
_entity_poly.pdbx_seq_one_letter_code
_entity_poly.pdbx_strand_id
1 'polypeptide(L)' 'MDRIAARTDGSLAVGRTEPGRGAWLCAGAPACFAAATRRGALVRALRRSVSGDEMDGLRARLYGAAPSAGRRSNGSDK' A
#
# COMPACT_ATOMS: atom_id res chain seq x y z
N MET A 1 -11.61 1.89 5.34
CA MET A 1 -10.78 2.22 4.16
C MET A 1 -9.34 1.86 4.45
N ASP A 2 -8.61 1.33 3.47
CA ASP A 2 -7.17 1.08 3.57
C ASP A 2 -6.39 2.32 3.08
N ARG A 3 -5.21 2.57 3.63
CA ARG A 3 -4.34 3.68 3.21
C ARG A 3 -2.95 3.17 2.87
N ILE A 4 -2.48 3.57 1.70
CA ILE A 4 -1.09 3.40 1.26
C ILE A 4 -0.38 4.74 1.48
N ALA A 5 0.82 4.72 2.04
CA ALA A 5 1.63 5.90 2.27
C ALA A 5 2.99 5.77 1.57
N ALA A 6 3.43 6.84 0.91
CA ALA A 6 4.80 7.02 0.48
C ALA A 6 5.57 7.75 1.59
N ARG A 7 6.49 7.04 2.22
CA ARG A 7 7.36 7.55 3.29
C ARG A 7 8.51 8.39 2.69
N THR A 8 9.15 9.18 3.53
CA THR A 8 10.25 10.09 3.14
C THR A 8 11.52 9.35 2.73
N ASP A 9 11.71 8.12 3.19
CA ASP A 9 12.78 7.21 2.79
C ASP A 9 12.55 6.57 1.40
N GLY A 10 11.44 6.91 0.74
CA GLY A 10 11.07 6.33 -0.55
C GLY A 10 10.42 4.95 -0.44
N SER A 11 10.12 4.44 0.75
CA SER A 11 9.38 3.19 0.91
C SER A 11 7.86 3.39 0.86
N LEU A 12 7.12 2.32 0.56
CA LEU A 12 5.66 2.29 0.63
C LEU A 12 5.20 1.53 1.87
N ALA A 13 4.22 2.07 2.56
CA ALA A 13 3.63 1.47 3.75
C ALA A 13 2.10 1.36 3.64
N VAL A 14 1.55 0.35 4.29
CA VAL A 14 0.09 0.20 4.46
C VAL A 14 -0.23 0.56 5.91
N GLY A 15 -1.07 1.58 6.10
CA GLY A 15 -1.47 2.01 7.43
C GLY A 15 -2.14 3.37 7.44
N ARG A 16 -3.13 3.51 8.33
CA ARG A 16 -3.96 4.72 8.43
C ARG A 16 -3.18 5.93 8.93
N THR A 17 -2.15 5.70 9.74
CA THR A 17 -1.35 6.73 10.44
C THR A 17 0.07 6.86 9.89
N GLU A 18 0.40 6.14 8.81
CA GLU A 18 1.75 6.16 8.24
C GLU A 18 2.16 7.57 7.76
N PRO A 19 3.37 8.04 8.08
CA PRO A 19 3.81 9.36 7.67
C PRO A 19 3.94 9.46 6.14
N GLY A 20 3.84 10.69 5.63
CA GLY A 20 4.01 10.99 4.21
C GLY A 20 2.73 11.03 3.38
N ARG A 21 2.86 11.04 2.05
CA ARG A 21 1.74 11.22 1.12
C ARG A 21 0.90 9.95 1.05
N GLY A 22 -0.42 10.10 1.15
CA GLY A 22 -1.34 8.98 1.26
C GLY A 22 -2.25 8.79 0.05
N ALA A 23 -2.60 7.54 -0.25
CA ALA A 23 -3.67 7.16 -1.15
C ALA A 23 -4.67 6.28 -0.40
N TRP A 24 -5.96 6.62 -0.47
CA TRP A 24 -7.03 5.87 0.17
C TRP A 24 -7.67 4.89 -0.82
N LEU A 25 -7.95 3.68 -0.32
CA LEU A 25 -8.63 2.61 -1.03
C LEU A 25 -9.85 2.12 -0.24
N CYS A 26 -10.79 1.52 -0.96
CA CYS A 26 -11.87 0.75 -0.34
C CYS A 26 -11.23 -0.35 0.52
N ALA A 27 -11.70 -0.52 1.76
CA ALA A 27 -11.13 -1.53 2.64
C ALA A 27 -11.42 -2.94 2.12
N GLY A 28 -10.42 -3.82 2.12
CA GLY A 28 -10.60 -5.25 1.86
C GLY A 28 -11.10 -5.61 0.45
N ALA A 29 -11.02 -4.69 -0.51
CA ALA A 29 -11.54 -4.89 -1.86
C ALA A 29 -10.42 -4.90 -2.92
N PRO A 30 -9.90 -6.08 -3.34
CA PRO A 30 -8.88 -6.20 -4.37
C PRO A 30 -9.22 -5.53 -5.71
N ALA A 31 -10.52 -5.47 -6.04
CA ALA A 31 -11.01 -4.78 -7.23
C ALA A 31 -10.73 -3.27 -7.20
N CYS A 32 -10.84 -2.62 -6.02
CA CYS A 32 -10.51 -1.21 -5.88
C CYS A 32 -9.01 -0.96 -6.09
N PHE A 33 -8.14 -1.85 -5.61
CA PHE A 33 -6.71 -1.77 -5.88
C PHE A 33 -6.41 -1.94 -7.37
N ALA A 34 -6.94 -2.99 -8.02
CA ALA A 34 -6.74 -3.22 -9.45
C ALA A 34 -7.22 -2.03 -10.31
N ALA A 35 -8.37 -1.45 -9.98
CA ALA A 35 -8.87 -0.25 -10.66
C ALA A 35 -7.96 0.96 -10.44
N ALA A 36 -7.45 1.16 -9.22
CA ALA A 36 -6.52 2.24 -8.89
C ALA A 36 -5.18 2.10 -9.62
N THR A 37 -4.66 0.88 -9.76
CA THR A 37 -3.46 0.55 -10.56
C THR A 37 -3.67 0.86 -12.03
N ARG A 38 -4.72 0.28 -12.64
CA ARG A 38 -5.00 0.42 -14.08
C ARG A 38 -5.17 1.86 -14.52
N ARG A 39 -5.77 2.70 -13.66
CA ARG A 39 -5.96 4.13 -13.96
C ARG A 39 -4.78 5.01 -13.58
N GLY A 40 -3.72 4.47 -12.96
CA GLY A 40 -2.58 5.25 -12.46
C GLY A 40 -2.92 6.17 -11.28
N ALA A 41 -3.96 5.86 -10.50
CA ALA A 41 -4.38 6.70 -9.37
C ALA A 41 -3.37 6.71 -8.23
N LEU A 42 -2.66 5.60 -8.00
CA LEU A 42 -1.64 5.52 -6.95
C LEU A 42 -0.43 6.42 -7.26
N VAL A 43 0.08 6.39 -8.50
CA VAL A 43 1.17 7.29 -8.95
C VAL A 43 0.77 8.76 -8.76
N ARG A 44 -0.45 9.12 -9.16
CA ARG A 44 -0.97 10.49 -9.02
C ARG A 44 -1.15 10.92 -7.56
N ALA A 45 -1.72 10.05 -6.72
CA ALA A 45 -1.96 10.37 -5.30
C ALA A 45 -0.65 10.44 -4.49
N LEU A 46 0.26 9.50 -4.73
CA LEU A 46 1.56 9.44 -4.04
C LEU A 46 2.57 10.45 -4.62
N ARG A 47 2.30 11.00 -5.81
CA ARG A 47 3.17 11.93 -6.56
C ARG A 47 4.57 11.37 -6.81
N ARG A 48 4.65 10.07 -7.08
CA ARG A 48 5.88 9.36 -7.41
C ARG A 48 5.59 8.16 -8.30
N SER A 49 6.58 7.76 -9.07
CA SER A 49 6.58 6.46 -9.74
C SER A 49 6.50 5.33 -8.71
N VAL A 50 5.77 4.29 -9.06
CA VAL A 50 5.64 3.06 -8.29
C VAL A 50 5.97 1.91 -9.22
N SER A 51 6.98 1.10 -8.90
CA SER A 51 7.41 -0.02 -9.74
C SER A 51 6.42 -1.19 -9.69
N GLY A 52 6.53 -2.14 -10.62
CA GLY A 52 5.74 -3.38 -10.59
C GLY A 52 5.92 -4.15 -9.27
N ASP A 53 7.17 -4.33 -8.83
CA ASP A 53 7.48 -5.03 -7.58
C ASP A 53 6.88 -4.34 -6.35
N GLU A 54 6.89 -3.00 -6.32
CA GLU A 54 6.25 -2.22 -5.26
C GLU A 54 4.73 -2.42 -5.25
N MET A 55 4.11 -2.50 -6.43
CA MET A 55 2.67 -2.78 -6.57
C MET A 55 2.32 -4.18 -6.09
N ASP A 56 3.13 -5.18 -6.43
CA ASP A 56 2.93 -6.56 -5.99
C ASP A 56 3.11 -6.70 -4.48
N GLY A 57 4.13 -6.03 -3.91
CA GLY A 57 4.35 -5.97 -2.46
C GLY A 57 3.18 -5.30 -1.72
N LEU A 58 2.60 -4.23 -2.28
CA LEU A 58 1.40 -3.60 -1.72
C LEU A 58 0.19 -4.54 -1.77
N ARG A 59 -0.03 -5.23 -2.90
CA ARG A 59 -1.12 -6.20 -3.05
C ARG A 59 -1.01 -7.31 -2.00
N ALA A 60 0.17 -7.87 -1.81
CA ALA A 60 0.43 -8.92 -0.82
C ALA A 60 0.19 -8.42 0.63
N ARG A 61 0.56 -7.19 0.96
CA ARG A 61 0.34 -6.62 2.30
C ARG A 61 -1.13 -6.26 2.57
N LEU A 62 -1.86 -5.82 1.56
CA LEU A 62 -3.28 -5.45 1.66
C LEU A 62 -4.20 -6.66 1.74
N TYR A 63 -3.91 -7.72 0.99
CA TYR A 63 -4.85 -8.84 0.78
C TYR A 63 -4.28 -10.21 1.18
N GLY A 64 -3.03 -10.27 1.63
CA GLY A 64 -2.30 -11.51 1.84
C GLY A 64 -1.83 -12.15 0.53
N ALA A 65 -0.79 -12.98 0.61
CA ALA A 65 -0.70 -14.15 -0.27
C ALA A 65 -1.71 -15.19 0.25
N ALA A 66 -2.26 -16.04 -0.63
CA ALA A 66 -2.86 -17.30 -0.16
C ALA A 66 -1.91 -17.94 0.88
N PRO A 67 -2.44 -18.49 1.99
CA PRO A 67 -1.69 -18.59 3.23
C PRO A 67 -0.39 -19.38 3.05
N SER A 68 0.73 -18.72 3.32
CA SER A 68 1.91 -19.34 3.92
C SER A 68 2.59 -18.32 4.85
N ALA A 69 2.37 -18.57 6.14
CA ALA A 69 3.03 -18.08 7.36
C ALA A 69 3.95 -16.83 7.28
N GLY A 70 3.50 -15.77 7.98
CA GLY A 70 4.37 -15.02 8.89
C GLY A 70 5.17 -13.85 8.32
N ARG A 71 4.64 -12.64 8.48
CA ARG A 71 5.37 -11.55 9.15
C ARG A 71 4.43 -10.41 9.52
N ARG A 72 4.31 -10.19 10.83
CA ARG A 72 3.61 -9.09 11.47
C ARG A 72 4.58 -7.92 11.51
N SER A 73 4.28 -6.81 10.87
CA SER A 73 5.01 -5.56 11.10
C SER A 73 4.32 -4.82 12.25
N ASN A 74 4.68 -5.17 13.49
CA ASN A 74 4.47 -4.25 14.62
C ASN A 74 5.74 -3.39 14.74
N GLY A 75 5.59 -2.10 14.59
CA GLY A 75 6.64 -1.11 14.83
C GLY A 75 6.09 -0.02 15.74
N SER A 76 6.00 -0.33 17.03
CA SER A 76 5.88 0.66 18.10
C SER A 76 7.28 1.09 18.50
N ASP A 77 7.56 2.39 18.54
CA ASP A 77 8.66 2.95 19.31
C ASP A 77 8.17 4.24 19.99
N LYS A 78 7.90 4.13 21.30
CA LYS A 78 8.06 5.20 22.28
C LYS A 78 8.13 4.60 23.68
#